data_AF-A0A523WR85-F1
#
_entry.id   AF-A0A523WR85-F1
#
_cell.length_a   1.000
_cell.length_b   1.000
_cell.length_c   1.000
_cell.angle_alpha   90.00
_cell.angle_beta   90.00
_cell.angle_gamma   90.00
#
_symmetry.space_group_name_H-M   'P 1'
#
loop_
_entity.id
_entity.type
_entity.pdbx_description
1 polymer ?
#
loop_
_entity_poly.entity_id
_entity_poly.type
_entity_poly.pdbx_seq_one_letter_code
_entity_poly.pdbx_strand_id
1 'polypeptide(L)'
;MKEAKSKYFQSIALHFFKHRGAPFFLSSKELDYIARWEEMEIPLHVVLEGIERSIEIYKRKPGRKAKIRSLVFCDLQVLKAFEQDRERKVGHKKRIVERHEKRDRAKAEIERFLEKIPHQINYLQEAYSLAQEVLSQSHFDEEKLERIEGKIEELLWKNSLDEEKERVKRRIAKDYKSKEEEEFERIFKIKLVKVLRDKYKIPYISLFYY
;
A
#
# COMPACT_ATOMS: atom_id res chain seq x y z
N MET A 1 20.84 -2.93 -29.06
CA MET A 1 21.53 -3.30 -27.81
C MET A 1 22.81 -2.49 -27.53
N LYS A 2 23.73 -2.28 -28.50
CA LYS A 2 24.98 -1.52 -28.27
C LYS A 2 24.77 -0.07 -27.79
N GLU A 3 23.73 0.60 -28.28
CA GLU A 3 23.43 2.00 -27.96
C GLU A 3 22.95 2.24 -26.53
N ALA A 4 22.15 1.31 -25.97
CA ALA A 4 21.64 1.38 -24.60
C ALA A 4 22.77 1.12 -23.58
N LYS A 5 23.61 0.12 -23.87
CA LYS A 5 24.85 -0.17 -23.11
C LYS A 5 25.78 1.05 -23.10
N SER A 6 25.93 1.72 -24.26
CA SER A 6 26.69 2.97 -24.34
C SER A 6 26.11 4.07 -23.45
N LYS A 7 24.77 4.24 -23.41
CA LYS A 7 24.12 5.24 -22.56
C LYS A 7 24.27 4.94 -21.06
N TYR A 8 24.12 3.69 -20.64
CA TYR A 8 24.27 3.29 -19.23
C TYR A 8 25.66 3.62 -18.69
N PHE A 9 26.71 3.21 -19.41
CA PHE A 9 28.09 3.49 -19.05
C PHE A 9 28.41 5.00 -19.07
N GLN A 10 27.94 5.73 -20.09
CA GLN A 10 28.14 7.17 -20.19
C GLN A 10 27.45 7.93 -19.05
N SER A 11 26.21 7.57 -18.71
CA SER A 11 25.48 8.22 -17.62
C SER A 11 26.15 8.02 -16.26
N ILE A 12 26.64 6.81 -15.98
CA ILE A 12 27.38 6.51 -14.75
C ILE A 12 28.70 7.28 -14.71
N ALA A 13 29.47 7.27 -15.81
CA ALA A 13 30.74 7.99 -15.91
C ALA A 13 30.55 9.50 -15.71
N LEU A 14 29.60 10.11 -16.41
CA LEU A 14 29.27 11.53 -16.30
C LEU A 14 28.86 11.91 -14.87
N HIS A 15 28.03 11.08 -14.24
CA HIS A 15 27.60 11.32 -12.87
C HIS A 15 28.78 11.23 -11.89
N PHE A 16 29.64 10.22 -12.02
CA PHE A 16 30.80 10.04 -11.16
C PHE A 16 31.84 11.17 -11.32
N PHE A 17 32.10 11.62 -12.56
CA PHE A 17 33.08 12.67 -12.83
C PHE A 17 32.71 14.03 -12.22
N LYS A 18 31.42 14.33 -12.04
CA LYS A 18 30.96 15.54 -11.33
C LYS A 18 31.51 15.64 -9.90
N HIS A 19 31.79 14.50 -9.27
CA HIS A 19 32.17 14.43 -7.85
C HIS A 19 33.63 14.01 -7.61
N ARG A 20 34.27 13.34 -8.57
CA ARG A 20 35.66 12.81 -8.49
C ARG A 20 36.74 13.90 -8.68
N GLY A 21 36.52 14.86 -9.58
CA GLY A 21 37.61 15.68 -10.13
C GLY A 21 38.54 14.86 -11.05
N ALA A 22 39.68 15.41 -11.45
CA ALA A 22 40.62 14.72 -12.35
C ALA A 22 41.14 13.40 -11.74
N PRO A 23 41.39 12.35 -12.56
CA PRO A 23 41.24 12.29 -14.02
C PRO A 23 39.79 12.01 -14.51
N PHE A 24 39.46 12.53 -15.70
CA PHE A 24 38.14 12.38 -16.37
C PHE A 24 38.02 11.13 -17.24
N PHE A 25 38.65 10.03 -16.83
CA PHE A 25 38.51 8.73 -17.47
C PHE A 25 38.29 7.65 -16.42
N LEU A 26 37.64 6.56 -16.83
CA LEU A 26 37.48 5.36 -16.02
C LEU A 26 38.67 4.44 -16.26
N SER A 27 39.22 3.87 -15.20
CA SER A 27 40.18 2.76 -15.31
C SER A 27 39.50 1.49 -15.81
N SER A 28 40.27 0.54 -16.36
CA SER A 28 39.74 -0.77 -16.78
C SER A 28 38.96 -1.46 -15.67
N LYS A 29 39.50 -1.41 -14.44
CA LYS A 29 38.81 -1.94 -13.26
C LYS A 29 37.45 -1.28 -13.02
N GLU A 30 37.32 0.03 -13.21
CA GLU A 30 36.03 0.73 -13.03
C GLU A 30 35.02 0.35 -14.11
N LEU A 31 35.48 0.08 -15.33
CA LEU A 31 34.62 -0.42 -16.40
C LEU A 31 34.08 -1.83 -16.08
N ASP A 32 34.89 -2.69 -15.47
CA ASP A 32 34.47 -4.03 -15.04
C ASP A 32 33.34 -3.98 -14.01
N TYR A 33 33.39 -3.03 -13.06
CA TYR A 33 32.30 -2.85 -12.09
C TYR A 33 31.00 -2.39 -12.75
N ILE A 34 31.07 -1.47 -13.72
CA ILE A 34 29.87 -1.03 -14.46
C ILE A 34 29.31 -2.18 -15.30
N ALA A 35 30.17 -2.96 -15.95
CA ALA A 35 29.75 -4.14 -16.71
C ALA A 35 29.05 -5.16 -15.82
N ARG A 36 29.59 -5.41 -14.62
CA ARG A 36 28.96 -6.30 -13.64
C ARG A 36 27.59 -5.80 -13.18
N TRP A 37 27.43 -4.50 -12.92
CA TRP A 37 26.12 -3.95 -12.55
C TRP A 37 25.09 -4.04 -13.69
N GLU A 38 25.55 -3.89 -14.94
CA GLU A 38 24.70 -4.09 -16.12
C GLU A 38 24.30 -5.57 -16.28
N GLU A 39 25.24 -6.52 -16.10
CA GLU A 39 24.97 -7.95 -16.13
C GLU A 39 23.98 -8.39 -15.04
N MET A 40 24.03 -7.73 -13.87
CA MET A 40 23.06 -7.91 -12.79
C MET A 40 21.71 -7.21 -13.05
N GLU A 41 21.54 -6.57 -14.21
CA GLU A 41 20.35 -5.82 -14.61
C GLU A 41 19.97 -4.71 -13.61
N ILE A 42 20.96 -4.11 -12.94
CA ILE A 42 20.72 -3.05 -11.97
C ILE A 42 20.27 -1.79 -12.73
N PRO A 43 19.07 -1.23 -12.45
CA PRO A 43 18.60 -0.04 -13.15
C PRO A 43 19.54 1.15 -12.96
N LEU A 44 19.68 1.99 -14.00
CA LEU A 44 20.59 3.15 -13.97
C LEU A 44 20.35 4.04 -12.74
N HIS A 45 19.10 4.35 -12.41
CA HIS A 45 18.77 5.21 -11.27
C HIS A 45 19.24 4.62 -9.93
N VAL A 46 19.21 3.29 -9.77
CA VAL A 46 19.70 2.59 -8.57
C VAL A 46 21.21 2.70 -8.45
N VAL A 47 21.94 2.57 -9.57
CA VAL A 47 23.39 2.76 -9.57
C VAL A 47 23.76 4.19 -9.21
N LEU A 48 23.08 5.18 -9.79
CA LEU A 48 23.32 6.59 -9.46
C LEU A 48 23.04 6.87 -7.98
N GLU A 49 21.94 6.36 -7.43
CA GLU A 49 21.62 6.44 -6.00
C GLU A 49 22.73 5.85 -5.12
N GLY A 50 23.24 4.66 -5.48
CA GLY A 50 24.36 4.03 -4.78
C GLY A 50 25.65 4.85 -4.80
N ILE A 51 25.95 5.48 -5.94
CA ILE A 51 27.11 6.38 -6.09
C ILE A 51 26.94 7.63 -5.21
N GLU A 52 25.77 8.28 -5.23
CA GLU A 52 25.48 9.44 -4.39
C GLU A 52 25.61 9.13 -2.90
N ARG A 53 25.02 8.01 -2.45
CA ARG A 53 25.13 7.54 -1.06
C ARG A 53 26.58 7.33 -0.64
N SER A 54 27.39 6.76 -1.53
CA SER A 54 28.82 6.57 -1.27
C SER A 54 29.52 7.91 -1.07
N ILE A 55 29.25 8.88 -1.95
CA ILE A 55 29.82 10.23 -1.89
C ILE A 55 29.43 10.91 -0.57
N GLU A 56 28.17 10.82 -0.18
CA GLU A 56 27.66 11.41 1.06
C GLU A 56 28.33 10.80 2.30
N ILE A 57 28.42 9.47 2.38
CA ILE A 57 29.12 8.77 3.47
C ILE A 57 30.59 9.22 3.55
N TYR A 58 31.23 9.43 2.40
CA TYR A 58 32.62 9.82 2.34
C TYR A 58 32.84 11.28 2.77
N LYS A 59 31.91 12.19 2.42
CA LYS A 59 31.92 13.60 2.87
C LYS A 59 31.77 13.76 4.38
N ARG A 60 31.03 12.86 5.04
CA ARG A 60 30.76 12.92 6.49
C ARG A 60 31.95 12.54 7.38
N LYS A 61 33.06 12.03 6.82
CA LYS A 61 34.22 11.61 7.63
C LYS A 61 35.10 12.80 8.04
N PRO A 62 35.35 13.01 9.36
CA PRO A 62 36.15 14.14 9.82
C PRO A 62 37.62 14.03 9.36
N GLY A 63 38.23 15.16 9.02
CA GLY A 63 39.67 15.27 8.72
C GLY A 63 40.08 15.07 7.25
N ARG A 64 39.13 15.00 6.30
CA ARG A 64 39.47 14.85 4.88
C ARG A 64 38.58 15.71 3.97
N LYS A 65 39.19 16.66 3.23
CA LYS A 65 38.63 17.23 1.98
C LYS A 65 38.57 16.18 0.86
N ALA A 66 38.24 14.93 1.17
CA ALA A 66 38.51 13.82 0.27
C ALA A 66 37.33 13.59 -0.68
N LYS A 67 37.66 13.54 -1.97
CA LYS A 67 36.79 13.09 -3.05
C LYS A 67 36.88 11.58 -3.16
N ILE A 68 35.79 10.91 -3.53
CA ILE A 68 35.86 9.48 -3.89
C ILE A 68 36.74 9.35 -5.13
N ARG A 69 37.81 8.55 -5.01
CA ARG A 69 38.81 8.41 -6.07
C ARG A 69 38.51 7.28 -7.05
N SER A 70 37.59 6.37 -6.72
CA SER A 70 37.22 5.26 -7.60
C SER A 70 35.81 4.72 -7.40
N LEU A 71 35.16 4.29 -8.49
CA LEU A 71 33.85 3.62 -8.46
C LEU A 71 33.85 2.30 -7.68
N VAL A 72 35.01 1.68 -7.49
CA VAL A 72 35.15 0.47 -6.67
C VAL A 72 34.59 0.67 -5.26
N PHE A 73 34.71 1.88 -4.71
CA PHE A 73 34.18 2.20 -3.38
C PHE A 73 32.66 2.37 -3.35
N CYS A 74 32.02 2.54 -4.51
CA CYS A 74 30.59 2.71 -4.63
C CYS A 74 29.83 1.38 -4.69
N ASP A 75 30.52 0.29 -5.03
CA ASP A 75 29.92 -1.03 -5.25
C ASP A 75 29.02 -1.50 -4.12
N LEU A 76 29.49 -1.42 -2.87
CA LEU A 76 28.70 -1.82 -1.71
C LEU A 76 27.39 -1.03 -1.61
N GLN A 77 27.40 0.27 -1.89
CA GLN A 77 26.19 1.09 -1.80
C GLN A 77 25.26 0.90 -3.00
N VAL A 78 25.81 0.61 -4.18
CA VAL A 78 25.02 0.25 -5.38
C VAL A 78 24.29 -1.07 -5.15
N LEU A 79 24.96 -2.10 -4.63
CA LEU A 79 24.33 -3.38 -4.30
C LEU A 79 23.26 -3.22 -3.23
N LYS A 80 23.51 -2.42 -2.17
CA LYS A 80 22.49 -2.11 -1.16
C LYS A 80 21.29 -1.36 -1.74
N ALA A 81 21.51 -0.40 -2.63
CA ALA A 81 20.42 0.31 -3.30
C ALA A 81 19.60 -0.66 -4.17
N PHE A 82 20.26 -1.63 -4.83
CA PHE A 82 19.60 -2.65 -5.64
C PHE A 82 18.77 -3.62 -4.81
N GLU A 83 19.28 -4.08 -3.66
CA GLU A 83 18.49 -4.88 -2.72
C GLU A 83 17.24 -4.13 -2.25
N GLN A 84 17.38 -2.86 -1.87
CA GLN A 84 16.25 -2.03 -1.46
C GLN A 84 15.24 -1.80 -2.58
N ASP A 85 15.68 -1.57 -3.82
CA ASP A 85 14.79 -1.47 -4.98
C ASP A 85 14.03 -2.79 -5.23
N ARG A 86 14.71 -3.93 -5.10
CA ARG A 86 14.08 -5.25 -5.19
C ARG A 86 13.05 -5.46 -4.08
N GLU A 87 13.37 -5.12 -2.83
CA GLU A 87 12.45 -5.21 -1.69
C GLU A 87 11.21 -4.33 -1.90
N ARG A 88 11.39 -3.08 -2.36
CA ARG A 88 10.27 -2.18 -2.69
C ARG A 88 9.38 -2.77 -3.78
N LYS A 89 9.96 -3.33 -4.84
CA LYS A 89 9.22 -3.97 -5.95
C LYS A 89 8.49 -5.24 -5.51
N VAL A 90 9.12 -6.08 -4.70
CA VAL A 90 8.48 -7.29 -4.14
C VAL A 90 7.34 -6.91 -3.21
N GLY A 91 7.54 -5.93 -2.32
CA GLY A 91 6.49 -5.40 -1.45
C GLY A 91 5.30 -4.85 -2.23
N HIS A 92 5.56 -4.12 -3.31
CA HIS A 92 4.49 -3.60 -4.19
C HIS A 92 3.73 -4.73 -4.90
N LYS A 93 4.42 -5.74 -5.45
CA LYS A 93 3.78 -6.90 -6.06
C LYS A 93 2.93 -7.68 -5.06
N LYS A 94 3.45 -7.94 -3.86
CA LYS A 94 2.72 -8.64 -2.79
C LYS A 94 1.44 -7.89 -2.42
N ARG A 95 1.52 -6.56 -2.24
CA ARG A 95 0.35 -5.71 -1.96
C ARG A 95 -0.71 -5.75 -3.07
N ILE A 96 -0.30 -5.77 -4.35
CA ILE A 96 -1.24 -5.91 -5.46
C ILE A 96 -1.96 -7.27 -5.37
N VAL A 97 -1.23 -8.37 -5.20
CA VAL A 97 -1.82 -9.71 -5.11
C VAL A 97 -2.81 -9.79 -3.94
N GLU A 98 -2.41 -9.36 -2.74
CA GLU A 98 -3.28 -9.31 -1.55
C GLU A 98 -4.54 -8.47 -1.81
N ARG A 99 -4.41 -7.32 -2.50
CA ARG A 99 -5.53 -6.44 -2.84
C ARG A 99 -6.52 -7.10 -3.81
N HIS A 100 -6.01 -7.82 -4.81
CA HIS A 100 -6.85 -8.57 -5.76
C HIS A 100 -7.57 -9.73 -5.06
N GLU A 101 -6.89 -10.49 -4.20
CA GLU A 101 -7.52 -11.59 -3.45
C GLU A 101 -8.61 -11.09 -2.48
N LYS A 102 -8.39 -9.95 -1.81
CA LYS A 102 -9.41 -9.31 -0.97
C LYS A 102 -10.63 -8.87 -1.77
N ARG A 103 -10.41 -8.25 -2.94
CA ARG A 103 -11.48 -7.84 -3.86
C ARG A 103 -12.33 -9.02 -4.30
N ASP A 104 -11.69 -10.12 -4.70
CA ASP A 104 -12.41 -11.29 -5.20
C ASP A 104 -13.25 -11.95 -4.10
N ARG A 105 -12.73 -12.01 -2.87
CA ARG A 105 -13.50 -12.47 -1.70
C ARG A 105 -14.70 -11.55 -1.41
N ALA A 106 -14.50 -10.24 -1.37
CA ALA A 106 -15.57 -9.28 -1.13
C ALA A 106 -16.67 -9.37 -2.20
N LYS A 107 -16.27 -9.49 -3.47
CA LYS A 107 -17.22 -9.65 -4.59
C LYS A 107 -18.08 -10.90 -4.44
N ALA A 108 -17.47 -12.04 -4.09
CA ALA A 108 -18.18 -13.30 -3.91
C ALA A 108 -19.16 -13.26 -2.72
N GLU A 109 -18.80 -12.59 -1.62
CA GLU A 109 -19.72 -12.43 -0.48
C GLU A 109 -20.90 -11.52 -0.80
N ILE A 110 -20.65 -10.39 -1.49
CA ILE A 110 -21.70 -9.45 -1.91
C ILE A 110 -22.68 -10.12 -2.87
N GLU A 111 -22.17 -10.88 -3.85
CA GLU A 111 -23.01 -11.61 -4.81
C GLU A 111 -23.93 -12.60 -4.10
N ARG A 112 -23.39 -13.43 -3.21
CA ARG A 112 -24.19 -14.37 -2.39
C ARG A 112 -25.21 -13.68 -1.50
N PHE A 113 -24.87 -12.51 -0.97
CA PHE A 113 -25.75 -11.73 -0.12
C PHE A 113 -26.92 -11.15 -0.93
N LEU A 114 -26.65 -10.57 -2.10
CA LEU A 114 -27.67 -10.04 -3.00
C LEU A 114 -28.65 -11.13 -3.48
N GLU A 115 -28.16 -12.35 -3.74
CA GLU A 115 -29.02 -13.49 -4.12
C GLU A 115 -30.01 -13.91 -3.02
N LYS A 116 -29.63 -13.74 -1.75
CA LYS A 116 -30.36 -14.28 -0.60
C LYS A 116 -30.86 -13.19 0.36
N ILE A 117 -30.97 -11.96 -0.12
CA ILE A 117 -31.29 -10.82 0.73
C ILE A 117 -32.67 -10.99 1.38
N PRO A 118 -32.77 -11.03 2.73
CA PRO A 118 -34.05 -11.08 3.41
C PRO A 118 -34.88 -9.82 3.16
N HIS A 119 -36.20 -9.95 3.03
CA HIS A 119 -37.09 -8.83 2.77
C HIS A 119 -37.02 -7.73 3.83
N GLN A 120 -36.72 -8.09 5.09
CA GLN A 120 -36.55 -7.15 6.21
C GLN A 120 -35.40 -6.17 6.01
N ILE A 121 -34.42 -6.50 5.17
CA ILE A 121 -33.26 -5.65 4.90
C ILE A 121 -33.11 -5.31 3.41
N ASN A 122 -34.20 -5.43 2.64
CA ASN A 122 -34.19 -5.17 1.20
C ASN A 122 -33.78 -3.73 0.84
N TYR A 123 -33.92 -2.78 1.77
CA TYR A 123 -33.43 -1.41 1.61
C TYR A 123 -31.91 -1.31 1.41
N LEU A 124 -31.14 -2.38 1.71
CA LEU A 124 -29.71 -2.43 1.46
C LEU A 124 -29.37 -2.82 0.01
N GLN A 125 -30.31 -3.38 -0.75
CA GLN A 125 -30.07 -3.93 -2.08
C GLN A 125 -29.37 -2.93 -3.00
N GLU A 126 -29.86 -1.69 -3.05
CA GLU A 126 -29.26 -0.62 -3.88
C GLU A 126 -27.80 -0.35 -3.51
N ALA A 127 -27.49 -0.25 -2.21
CA ALA A 127 -26.13 0.02 -1.74
C ALA A 127 -25.17 -1.13 -2.10
N TYR A 128 -25.62 -2.39 -1.98
CA TYR A 128 -24.82 -3.55 -2.34
C TYR A 128 -24.64 -3.71 -3.85
N SER A 129 -25.64 -3.38 -4.66
CA SER A 129 -25.52 -3.34 -6.12
C SER A 129 -24.46 -2.31 -6.56
N LEU A 130 -24.48 -1.11 -5.97
CA LEU A 130 -23.45 -0.09 -6.23
C LEU A 130 -22.05 -0.57 -5.80
N ALA A 131 -21.94 -1.26 -4.66
CA ALA A 131 -20.67 -1.85 -4.23
C ALA A 131 -20.17 -2.91 -5.22
N GLN A 132 -21.07 -3.76 -5.73
CA GLN A 132 -20.74 -4.78 -6.74
C GLN A 132 -20.26 -4.16 -8.05
N GLU A 133 -20.89 -3.07 -8.49
CA GLU A 133 -20.47 -2.32 -9.68
C GLU A 133 -19.07 -1.73 -9.51
N VAL A 134 -18.80 -1.07 -8.37
CA VAL A 134 -17.48 -0.50 -8.06
C VAL A 134 -16.42 -1.60 -8.04
N LEU A 135 -16.68 -2.72 -7.36
CA LEU A 135 -15.77 -3.86 -7.30
C LEU A 135 -15.59 -4.56 -8.64
N SER A 136 -16.47 -4.38 -9.62
CA SER A 136 -16.34 -4.97 -10.95
C SER A 136 -15.44 -4.16 -11.88
N GLN A 137 -15.11 -2.91 -11.54
CA GLN A 137 -14.21 -2.06 -12.32
C GLN A 137 -12.76 -2.55 -12.27
N SER A 138 -12.02 -2.41 -13.38
CA SER A 138 -10.59 -2.78 -13.47
C SER A 138 -9.71 -1.96 -12.51
N HIS A 139 -10.11 -0.74 -12.23
CA HIS A 139 -9.52 0.11 -11.20
C HIS A 139 -10.66 0.62 -10.31
N PHE A 140 -10.85 -0.02 -9.17
CA PHE A 140 -11.91 0.34 -8.23
C PHE A 140 -11.39 1.37 -7.22
N ASP A 141 -12.29 2.28 -6.85
CA ASP A 141 -12.03 3.37 -5.93
C ASP A 141 -12.41 2.94 -4.51
N GLU A 142 -11.41 2.77 -3.64
CA GLU A 142 -11.61 2.36 -2.25
C GLU A 142 -12.37 3.41 -1.45
N GLU A 143 -12.20 4.70 -1.76
CA GLU A 143 -12.93 5.77 -1.09
C GLU A 143 -14.43 5.70 -1.39
N LYS A 144 -14.79 5.31 -2.63
CA LYS A 144 -16.19 5.04 -2.96
C LYS A 144 -16.75 3.86 -2.17
N LEU A 145 -15.97 2.78 -1.98
CA LEU A 145 -16.40 1.64 -1.17
C LEU A 145 -16.61 2.04 0.29
N GLU A 146 -15.72 2.84 0.88
CA GLU A 146 -15.89 3.37 2.24
C GLU A 146 -17.13 4.26 2.37
N ARG A 147 -17.40 5.11 1.38
CA ARG A 147 -18.61 5.93 1.35
C ARG A 147 -19.88 5.09 1.27
N ILE A 148 -19.88 4.01 0.49
CA ILE A 148 -21.01 3.07 0.42
C ILE A 148 -21.16 2.32 1.76
N GLU A 149 -20.06 1.92 2.39
CA GLU A 149 -20.07 1.24 3.70
C GLU A 149 -20.72 2.13 4.75
N GLY A 150 -20.34 3.41 4.81
CA GLY A 150 -20.96 4.40 5.71
C GLY A 150 -22.46 4.56 5.45
N LYS A 151 -22.90 4.54 4.19
CA LYS A 151 -24.33 4.56 3.85
C LYS A 151 -25.06 3.30 4.34
N ILE A 152 -24.44 2.12 4.22
CA ILE A 152 -25.01 0.86 4.75
C ILE A 152 -25.20 0.96 6.26
N GLU A 153 -24.21 1.46 6.99
CA GLU A 153 -24.32 1.64 8.44
C GLU A 153 -25.42 2.64 8.81
N GLU A 154 -25.56 3.73 8.08
CA GLU A 154 -26.63 4.71 8.28
C GLU A 154 -28.02 4.11 8.00
N LEU A 155 -28.15 3.32 6.92
CA LEU A 155 -29.39 2.61 6.59
C LEU A 155 -29.77 1.59 7.67
N LEU A 156 -28.80 0.83 8.17
CA LEU A 156 -28.99 -0.10 9.29
C LEU A 156 -29.44 0.63 10.55
N TRP A 157 -28.83 1.77 10.86
CA TRP A 157 -29.22 2.58 12.01
C TRP A 157 -30.66 3.10 11.87
N LYS A 158 -31.00 3.71 10.73
CA LYS A 158 -32.31 4.33 10.49
C LYS A 158 -33.45 3.31 10.49
N ASN A 159 -33.23 2.15 9.87
CA ASN A 159 -34.27 1.12 9.72
C ASN A 159 -34.25 0.06 10.83
N SER A 160 -33.39 0.21 11.84
CA SER A 160 -33.37 -0.73 12.97
C SER A 160 -34.61 -0.59 13.85
N LEU A 161 -35.17 -1.74 14.26
CA LEU A 161 -36.35 -1.79 15.12
C LEU A 161 -36.01 -1.28 16.53
N ASP A 162 -36.99 -0.63 17.17
CA ASP A 162 -36.81 -0.10 18.53
C ASP A 162 -36.51 -1.21 19.54
N GLU A 163 -37.08 -2.41 19.35
CA GLU A 163 -36.76 -3.58 20.19
C GLU A 163 -35.28 -3.98 20.09
N GLU A 164 -34.68 -3.91 18.89
CA GLU A 164 -33.28 -4.25 18.67
C GLU A 164 -32.36 -3.20 19.31
N LYS A 165 -32.71 -1.92 19.14
CA LYS A 165 -32.06 -0.78 19.80
C LYS A 165 -32.06 -0.95 21.31
N GLU A 166 -33.22 -1.22 21.92
CA GLU A 166 -33.36 -1.38 23.36
C GLU A 166 -32.65 -2.63 23.92
N ARG A 167 -32.58 -3.72 23.15
CA ARG A 167 -31.76 -4.89 23.53
C ARG A 167 -30.27 -4.55 23.56
N VAL A 168 -29.77 -3.80 22.58
CA VAL A 168 -28.36 -3.43 22.52
C VAL A 168 -28.02 -2.38 23.58
N LYS A 169 -28.87 -1.36 23.81
CA LYS A 169 -28.70 -0.39 24.91
C LYS A 169 -28.59 -1.08 26.27
N ARG A 170 -29.48 -2.03 26.57
CA ARG A 170 -29.44 -2.80 27.82
C ARG A 170 -28.16 -3.61 27.99
N ARG A 171 -27.56 -4.11 26.90
CA ARG A 171 -26.25 -4.78 26.96
C ARG A 171 -25.14 -3.79 27.25
N ILE A 172 -25.14 -2.63 26.59
CA ILE A 172 -24.11 -1.60 26.78
C ILE A 172 -24.14 -1.04 28.20
N ALA A 173 -25.33 -0.72 28.73
CA ALA A 173 -25.46 -0.21 30.09
C ALA A 173 -24.96 -1.18 31.18
N LYS A 174 -24.91 -2.48 30.88
CA LYS A 174 -24.31 -3.49 31.79
C LYS A 174 -22.78 -3.52 31.69
N ASP A 175 -22.24 -3.40 30.48
CA ASP A 175 -20.81 -3.51 30.21
C ASP A 175 -20.04 -2.19 30.42
N TYR A 176 -20.72 -1.05 30.28
CA TYR A 176 -20.13 0.28 30.26
C TYR A 176 -20.81 1.19 31.28
N LYS A 177 -20.02 1.71 32.22
CA LYS A 177 -20.46 2.67 33.28
C LYS A 177 -20.07 4.13 32.96
N SER A 178 -19.54 4.40 31.76
CA SER A 178 -19.09 5.75 31.37
C SER A 178 -20.26 6.74 31.39
N LYS A 179 -20.01 7.95 31.89
CA LYS A 179 -21.00 9.04 31.99
C LYS A 179 -20.99 9.98 30.77
N GLU A 180 -20.11 9.74 29.80
CA GLU A 180 -20.02 10.54 28.59
C GLU A 180 -21.04 10.07 27.55
N GLU A 181 -22.05 10.91 27.33
CA GLU A 181 -23.19 10.61 26.46
C GLU A 181 -22.77 10.43 24.99
N GLU A 182 -21.77 11.18 24.53
CA GLU A 182 -21.21 11.04 23.18
C GLU A 182 -20.45 9.73 22.96
N GLU A 183 -19.71 9.27 23.97
CA GLU A 183 -18.97 8.01 23.90
C GLU A 183 -19.95 6.83 23.87
N PHE A 184 -21.00 6.90 24.69
CA PHE A 184 -22.08 5.91 24.73
C PHE A 184 -22.78 5.78 23.37
N GLU A 185 -23.18 6.90 22.76
CA GLU A 185 -23.85 6.90 21.45
C GLU A 185 -22.97 6.31 20.34
N ARG A 186 -21.66 6.61 20.33
CA ARG A 186 -20.72 6.01 19.37
C ARG A 186 -20.63 4.49 19.54
N ILE A 187 -20.43 4.01 20.76
CA ILE A 187 -20.37 2.57 21.07
C ILE A 187 -21.69 1.89 20.72
N PHE A 188 -22.81 2.57 20.97
CA PHE A 188 -24.14 2.07 20.66
C PHE A 188 -24.36 1.84 19.18
N LYS A 189 -24.02 2.82 18.34
CA LYS A 189 -24.08 2.68 16.87
C LYS A 189 -23.24 1.49 16.38
N ILE A 190 -21.98 1.41 16.82
CA ILE A 190 -21.07 0.33 16.41
C ILE A 190 -21.62 -1.05 16.81
N LYS A 191 -22.05 -1.22 18.07
CA LYS A 191 -22.57 -2.50 18.55
C LYS A 191 -23.90 -2.87 17.87
N LEU A 192 -24.77 -1.90 17.59
CA LEU A 192 -26.03 -2.16 16.91
C LEU A 192 -25.80 -2.66 15.49
N VAL A 193 -24.96 -1.95 14.71
CA VAL A 193 -24.58 -2.36 13.35
C VAL A 193 -24.00 -3.78 13.37
N LYS A 194 -23.10 -4.07 14.31
CA LYS A 194 -22.51 -5.41 14.45
C LYS A 194 -23.56 -6.50 14.70
N VAL A 195 -24.51 -6.26 15.62
CA VAL A 195 -25.58 -7.22 15.93
C VAL A 195 -26.48 -7.46 14.72
N LEU A 196 -26.84 -6.41 13.98
CA LEU A 196 -27.66 -6.53 12.78
C LEU A 196 -26.93 -7.29 11.67
N ARG A 197 -25.64 -7.00 11.47
CA ARG A 197 -24.80 -7.74 10.52
C ARG A 197 -24.70 -9.21 10.85
N ASP A 198 -24.48 -9.56 12.11
CA ASP A 198 -24.41 -10.94 12.56
C ASP A 198 -25.75 -11.69 12.39
N LYS A 199 -26.87 -11.00 12.71
CA LYS A 199 -28.24 -11.54 12.63
C LYS A 199 -28.63 -11.87 11.19
N TYR A 200 -28.37 -10.95 10.26
CA TYR A 200 -28.79 -11.10 8.86
C TYR A 200 -27.65 -11.52 7.92
N LYS A 201 -26.47 -11.86 8.46
CA LYS A 201 -25.27 -12.25 7.70
C LYS A 201 -24.90 -11.22 6.62
N ILE A 202 -24.95 -9.95 6.99
CA ILE A 202 -24.66 -8.82 6.09
C ILE A 202 -23.13 -8.67 5.97
N PRO A 203 -22.54 -8.90 4.79
CA PRO A 203 -21.09 -8.85 4.62
C PRO A 203 -20.57 -7.41 4.62
N TYR A 204 -19.31 -7.22 4.99
CA TYR A 204 -18.64 -5.94 4.81
C TYR A 204 -18.24 -5.77 3.33
N ILE A 205 -18.25 -4.54 2.84
CA ILE A 205 -17.81 -4.22 1.48
C ILE A 205 -16.43 -3.56 1.46
N SER A 206 -16.00 -3.01 2.59
CA SER A 206 -14.64 -2.48 2.75
C SER A 206 -13.58 -3.60 2.77
N LEU A 207 -12.53 -3.42 1.96
CA LEU A 207 -11.43 -4.40 1.84
C LEU A 207 -10.59 -4.54 3.10
N PHE A 208 -10.73 -3.64 4.07
CA PHE A 208 -10.06 -3.77 5.38
C PHE A 208 -10.54 -5.00 6.17
N TYR A 209 -11.76 -5.50 5.89
CA TYR A 209 -12.35 -6.64 6.59
C TYR A 209 -12.03 -8.01 5.97
N TYR A 210 -11.27 -8.05 4.87
CA TYR A 210 -10.83 -9.26 4.17
C TYR A 210 -9.33 -9.45 4.30
#